data_AF-A0A5K0WAB7-F1
#
_entry.id   AF-A0A5K0WAB7-F1
#
_cell.length_a   1.000
_cell.length_b   1.000
_cell.length_c   1.000
_cell.angle_alpha   90.00
_cell.angle_beta   90.00
_cell.angle_gamma   90.00
#
_symmetry.space_group_name_H-M   'P 1'
#
loop_
_entity.id
_entity.type
_entity.pdbx_description
1 polymer ?
#
loop_
_entity_poly.entity_id
_entity_poly.type
_entity_poly.pdbx_seq_one_letter_code
_entity_poly.pdbx_strand_id
1 'polypeptide(L)' 'MVEESPTRIMVGVNESTVKGYPYPSISSRNAFDWVIKKIVRPRSPSASHFKLLFLHVQVTDED' A
#
# COMPACT_ATOMS: atom_id res chain seq x y z
N MET A 1 6.23 6.22 30.09
CA MET A 1 6.90 5.88 28.82
C MET A 1 5.91 6.22 27.72
N VAL A 2 6.25 7.12 26.80
CA VAL A 2 5.36 7.45 25.68
C VAL A 2 5.51 6.32 24.67
N GLU A 3 4.45 5.55 24.44
CA GLU A 3 4.43 4.56 23.37
C GLU A 3 4.48 5.32 22.04
N GLU A 4 5.58 5.17 21.30
CA GLU A 4 5.78 5.90 20.05
C GLU A 4 4.76 5.40 19.02
N SER A 5 3.99 6.33 18.43
CA SER A 5 2.89 5.94 17.54
C SER A 5 3.42 5.20 16.30
N PRO A 6 2.74 4.14 15.81
CA PRO A 6 3.20 3.40 14.65
C PRO A 6 3.42 4.30 13.43
N THR A 7 4.50 4.04 12.68
CA THR A 7 4.78 4.70 11.41
C THR A 7 3.66 4.41 10.43
N ARG A 8 3.02 5.46 9.91
CA ARG A 8 1.90 5.35 8.97
C ARG A 8 2.43 5.39 7.54
N ILE A 9 2.25 4.30 6.80
CA ILE A 9 2.65 4.20 5.39
C ILE A 9 1.39 4.22 4.53
N MET A 10 1.20 5.29 3.78
CA MET A 10 0.13 5.38 2.79
C MET A 10 0.60 4.84 1.45
N VAL A 11 -0.16 3.91 0.87
CA VAL A 11 0.09 3.32 -0.43
C VAL A 11 -1.04 3.72 -1.37
N GLY A 12 -0.70 4.53 -2.38
CA GLY A 12 -1.59 4.82 -3.48
C GLY A 12 -1.78 3.58 -4.35
N VAL A 13 -3.03 3.19 -4.59
CA VAL A 13 -3.39 2.04 -5.41
C VAL A 13 -4.36 2.43 -6.51
N ASN A 14 -4.22 1.83 -7.68
CA ASN A 14 -5.10 2.07 -8.82
C ASN A 14 -5.32 0.79 -9.63
N GLU A 15 -6.35 0.81 -10.46
CA GLU A 15 -6.71 -0.28 -11.36
C GLU A 15 -5.69 -0.43 -12.49
N SER A 16 -5.52 -1.65 -12.97
CA SER A 16 -4.78 -1.94 -14.18
C SER A 16 -5.55 -1.47 -15.41
N THR A 17 -4.95 -0.62 -16.24
CA THR A 17 -5.52 -0.25 -17.54
C THR A 17 -5.50 -1.39 -18.56
N VAL A 18 -4.73 -2.46 -18.33
CA VAL A 18 -4.61 -3.61 -19.25
C VAL A 18 -5.55 -4.74 -18.84
N LYS A 19 -5.69 -5.01 -17.54
CA LYS A 19 -6.51 -6.12 -17.03
C LYS A 19 -7.88 -5.69 -16.53
N GLY A 20 -8.08 -4.39 -16.28
CA GLY A 20 -9.27 -3.85 -15.66
C GLY A 20 -9.49 -4.33 -14.21
N TYR A 21 -10.64 -3.99 -13.66
CA TYR A 21 -11.08 -4.43 -12.35
C TYR A 21 -11.23 -5.97 -12.30
N PRO A 22 -10.82 -6.64 -11.19
CA PRO A 22 -10.31 -6.09 -9.94
C PRO A 22 -8.78 -6.05 -9.85
N TYR A 23 -8.07 -6.06 -10.98
CA TYR A 23 -6.61 -6.19 -10.98
C TYR A 23 -5.94 -4.83 -10.69
N PRO A 24 -5.01 -4.75 -9.71
CA PRO A 24 -4.26 -3.53 -9.48
C PRO A 24 -3.27 -3.26 -10.61
N SER A 25 -2.88 -2.00 -10.78
CA SER A 25 -1.78 -1.65 -11.69
C SER A 25 -0.49 -2.35 -11.28
N ILE A 26 0.36 -2.66 -12.26
CA ILE A 26 1.64 -3.34 -12.03
C ILE A 26 2.52 -2.51 -11.09
N SER A 27 2.52 -1.18 -11.26
CA SER A 27 3.32 -0.28 -10.45
C SER A 27 2.83 -0.23 -9.00
N SER A 28 1.54 -0.07 -8.74
CA SER A 28 1.02 -0.02 -7.37
C SER A 28 1.19 -1.36 -6.65
N ARG A 29 1.05 -2.48 -7.38
CA ARG A 29 1.32 -3.82 -6.82
C ARG A 29 2.78 -3.99 -6.42
N ASN A 30 3.70 -3.66 -7.32
CA ASN A 30 5.13 -3.78 -7.06
C ASN A 30 5.58 -2.85 -5.92
N ALA A 31 5.03 -1.64 -5.83
CA ALA A 31 5.29 -0.72 -4.73
C ALA A 31 4.88 -1.31 -3.39
N PHE A 32 3.66 -1.88 -3.29
CA PHE A 32 3.19 -2.57 -2.09
C PHE A 32 4.09 -3.74 -1.71
N ASP A 33 4.38 -4.65 -2.66
CA ASP A 33 5.20 -5.84 -2.40
C ASP A 33 6.62 -5.45 -1.94
N TRP A 34 7.19 -4.37 -2.50
CA TRP A 34 8.46 -3.82 -2.07
C TRP A 34 8.40 -3.26 -0.64
N VAL A 35 7.38 -2.46 -0.30
CA VAL A 35 7.18 -1.92 1.05
C VAL A 35 7.08 -3.04 2.08
N ILE A 36 6.29 -4.07 1.81
CA ILE A 36 6.17 -5.22 2.70
C ILE A 36 7.52 -5.93 2.87
N LYS A 37 8.21 -6.22 1.76
CA LYS A 37 9.45 -7.00 1.79
C LYS A 37 10.62 -6.24 2.43
N LYS A 38 10.71 -4.93 2.22
CA LYS A 38 11.89 -4.13 2.56
C LYS A 38 11.72 -3.25 3.79
N ILE A 39 10.51 -2.75 4.04
CA ILE A 39 10.23 -1.83 5.14
C ILE A 39 9.56 -2.57 6.30
N VAL A 40 8.35 -3.10 6.09
CA VAL A 40 7.57 -3.71 7.18
C VAL A 40 8.21 -5.00 7.68
N ARG A 41 8.73 -5.84 6.78
CA ARG A 41 9.39 -7.12 7.07
C ARG A 41 8.57 -7.98 8.05
N PRO A 42 7.45 -8.60 7.63
CA PRO A 42 6.42 -9.17 8.52
C PRO A 42 6.89 -10.21 9.54
N ARG A 43 8.05 -10.86 9.33
CA ARG A 43 8.63 -11.82 10.27
C ARG A 43 9.50 -11.16 11.35
N SER A 44 9.68 -9.84 11.31
CA SER A 44 10.43 -9.06 12.28
C SER A 44 9.54 -8.68 13.48
N PRO A 45 10.08 -8.63 14.71
CA PRO A 45 9.37 -8.08 15.88
C PRO A 45 8.87 -6.65 15.68
N SER A 46 9.51 -5.88 14.79
CA SER A 46 9.15 -4.50 14.47
C SER A 46 7.94 -4.35 13.54
N ALA A 47 7.32 -5.44 13.07
CA ALA A 47 6.21 -5.36 12.11
C ALA A 47 5.00 -4.60 12.69
N SER A 48 4.77 -4.68 14.01
CA SER A 48 3.73 -3.95 14.73
C SER A 48 3.94 -2.43 14.78
N HIS A 49 5.16 -1.96 14.46
CA HIS A 49 5.49 -0.53 14.46
C HIS A 49 5.00 0.19 13.19
N PHE A 50 4.33 -0.52 12.27
CA PHE A 50 3.85 0.05 11.01
C PHE A 50 2.34 -0.08 10.89
N LYS A 51 1.69 0.98 10.39
CA LYS A 51 0.28 0.99 10.01
C LYS A 51 0.17 1.28 8.51
N LEU A 52 -0.37 0.33 7.76
CA LEU A 52 -0.61 0.50 6.33
C LEU A 52 -1.95 1.19 6.09
N LEU A 53 -1.96 2.18 5.21
CA LEU A 53 -3.14 2.91 4.77
C LEU A 53 -3.22 2.79 3.25
N PHE A 54 -4.31 2.24 2.72
CA PHE A 54 -4.51 2.13 1.27
C PHE A 54 -5.42 3.25 0.80
N LEU A 55 -5.00 3.97 -0.24
CA LEU A 55 -5.79 5.03 -0.86
C LEU A 55 -5.95 4.73 -2.35
N HIS A 56 -7.20 4.48 -2.75
CA HIS A 56 -7.60 4.49 -4.14
C HIS A 56 -8.36 5.80 -4.40
N VAL A 57 -7.93 6.55 -5.41
CA VAL A 57 -8.66 7.72 -5.89
C VAL A 57 -9.43 7.27 -7.12
N GLN A 58 -10.75 7.16 -6.97
CA GLN A 58 -11.63 6.90 -8.10
C GLN A 58 -11.85 8.19 -8.87
N VAL A 59 -11.53 8.16 -10.16
CA VAL A 59 -11.85 9.24 -11.09
C VAL A 59 -13.09 8.77 -11.86
N THR A 60 -14.11 9.62 -11.96
CA THR A 60 -15.25 9.38 -12.84
C THR A 60 -14.76 9.47 -14.29
N ASP A 61 -15.15 8.52 -15.13
CA ASP A 61 -14.90 8.64 -16.57
C ASP A 61 -15.56 9.93 -17.07
N GLU A 62 -14.78 10.80 -17.72
CA GLU A 62 -15.32 11.86 -18.56
C GLU A 62 -15.61 11.22 -19.92
N ASP A 63 -16.90 11.08 -20.27
CA ASP A 63 -17.35 10.67 -21.60
C ASP A 63 -16.80 11.60 -22.70
#